data_AF-A0A2Z6EWV0-F1
#
_entry.id   AF-A0A2Z6EWV0-F1
#
_cell.length_a   1.000
_cell.length_b   1.000
_cell.length_c   1.000
_cell.angle_alpha   90.00
_cell.angle_beta   90.00
_cell.angle_gamma   90.00
#
_symmetry.space_group_name_H-M   'P 1'
#
loop_
_entity.id
_entity.type
_entity.pdbx_description
1 polymer ?
#
loop_
_entity_poly.entity_id
_entity_poly.type
_entity_poly.pdbx_seq_one_letter_code
_entity_poly.pdbx_strand_id
1 'polypeptide(L)'
;MPTSWLAGDAASSISVNLPASLQGTTIPTLLKEDAHQHLQKTSDVRDFFDFLLIAQNELPAEQLNAFALQQITAQLTSAAAIQEALDLWRRYQTYRAALGQQSNHSSASGAVDEMLTTLNQEQALQQQYLSDVAEVWFAQENKENQTALERFKIGADTTLSETEKKQRLLALGPPQKSQPVELSPEATERIQQARQAEEAWQAQYADYAGQRTQIETTAGLSNDEKALQIQQLRRRFFSSEAEAARALAFDRIYKNRN
;
A
#
# COMPACT_ATOMS: atom_id res chain seq x y z
N MET A 1 -31.15 -34.73 -39.18
CA MET A 1 -32.03 -34.40 -38.02
C MET A 1 -32.58 -35.69 -37.46
N PRO A 2 -32.89 -35.83 -36.16
CA PRO A 2 -32.57 -35.00 -34.98
C PRO A 2 -32.02 -35.90 -33.81
N THR A 3 -31.75 -35.53 -32.54
CA THR A 3 -32.44 -34.60 -31.63
C THR A 3 -31.57 -34.22 -30.42
N SER A 4 -31.74 -32.95 -30.02
CA SER A 4 -31.23 -32.19 -28.88
C SER A 4 -31.48 -32.78 -27.49
N TRP A 5 -30.63 -32.39 -26.53
CA TRP A 5 -31.04 -31.93 -25.20
C TRP A 5 -30.26 -30.65 -24.83
N LEU A 6 -31.01 -29.60 -24.50
CA LEU A 6 -30.55 -28.29 -24.01
C LEU A 6 -30.74 -28.24 -22.48
N ALA A 7 -29.71 -27.70 -21.82
CA ALA A 7 -29.77 -26.71 -20.74
C ALA A 7 -30.34 -27.01 -19.33
N GLY A 8 -29.56 -26.53 -18.35
CA GLY A 8 -29.95 -26.13 -17.00
C GLY A 8 -29.03 -26.73 -15.93
N ASP A 9 -28.27 -26.01 -15.12
CA ASP A 9 -28.02 -24.57 -14.96
C ASP A 9 -26.76 -24.43 -14.07
N ALA A 10 -26.20 -23.22 -13.95
CA ALA A 10 -24.98 -22.84 -13.20
C ALA A 10 -23.63 -22.87 -13.97
N ALA A 11 -23.63 -22.45 -15.23
CA ALA A 11 -22.52 -21.61 -15.69
C ALA A 11 -22.79 -20.19 -15.17
N SER A 12 -22.37 -19.90 -13.94
CA SER A 12 -22.25 -18.52 -13.50
C SER A 12 -21.26 -17.84 -14.44
N SER A 13 -21.78 -17.08 -15.38
CA SER A 13 -21.04 -16.11 -16.17
C SER A 13 -20.39 -15.13 -15.19
N ILE A 14 -19.12 -15.37 -14.88
CA ILE A 14 -18.32 -14.42 -14.12
C ILE A 14 -18.01 -13.28 -15.10
N SER A 15 -18.94 -12.34 -15.23
CA SER A 15 -18.59 -10.99 -15.63
C SER A 15 -17.65 -10.50 -14.53
N VAL A 16 -16.33 -10.60 -14.74
CA VAL A 16 -15.37 -9.94 -13.84
C VAL A 16 -15.52 -8.45 -14.10
N ASN A 17 -16.50 -7.84 -13.41
CA ASN A 17 -16.50 -6.40 -13.19
C ASN A 17 -15.15 -6.04 -12.56
N LEU A 18 -14.63 -4.85 -12.90
CA LEU A 18 -13.49 -4.28 -12.21
C LEU A 18 -13.71 -4.40 -10.68
N PRO A 19 -12.71 -4.87 -9.91
CA PRO A 19 -12.74 -4.82 -8.45
C PRO A 19 -13.13 -3.43 -7.97
N ALA A 20 -13.84 -3.32 -6.85
CA ALA A 20 -14.27 -2.05 -6.27
C ALA A 20 -13.11 -1.05 -6.14
N SER A 21 -11.93 -1.57 -5.76
CA SER A 21 -10.69 -0.78 -5.63
C SER A 21 -10.18 -0.19 -6.96
N LEU A 22 -10.64 -0.72 -8.09
CA LEU A 22 -10.30 -0.28 -9.45
C LEU A 22 -11.48 0.36 -10.19
N GLN A 23 -12.66 0.48 -9.57
CA GLN A 23 -13.79 1.15 -10.19
C GLN A 23 -13.48 2.64 -10.42
N GLY A 24 -13.86 3.14 -11.60
CA GLY A 24 -13.56 4.52 -12.01
C GLY A 24 -12.11 4.74 -12.47
N THR A 25 -11.27 3.70 -12.49
CA THR A 25 -9.92 3.75 -13.07
C THR A 25 -9.90 3.18 -14.48
N THR A 26 -8.90 3.61 -15.28
CA THR A 26 -8.61 3.01 -16.59
C THR A 26 -7.50 1.99 -16.44
N ILE A 27 -7.70 0.78 -16.98
CA ILE A 27 -6.65 -0.24 -16.99
C ILE A 27 -5.51 0.23 -17.91
N PRO A 28 -4.28 0.36 -17.39
CA PRO A 28 -3.19 0.93 -18.16
C PRO A 28 -2.69 -0.04 -19.24
N THR A 29 -2.49 0.45 -20.46
CA THR A 29 -2.00 -0.31 -21.62
C THR A 29 -0.49 -0.16 -21.75
N LEU A 30 0.23 -0.96 -20.98
CA LEU A 30 1.66 -0.82 -20.74
C LEU A 30 2.49 -2.00 -21.28
N LEU A 31 1.86 -3.16 -21.46
CA LEU A 31 2.55 -4.35 -21.96
C LEU A 31 2.75 -4.25 -23.47
N LYS A 32 3.97 -4.55 -23.92
CA LYS A 32 4.36 -4.50 -25.33
C LYS A 32 5.15 -5.74 -25.71
N GLU A 33 4.99 -6.17 -26.96
CA GLU A 33 5.82 -7.21 -27.56
C GLU A 33 7.02 -6.60 -28.29
N ASP A 34 8.17 -7.25 -28.24
CA ASP A 34 9.35 -6.87 -29.01
C ASP A 34 9.24 -7.37 -30.47
N ALA A 35 10.25 -7.08 -31.29
CA ALA A 35 10.28 -7.50 -32.70
C ALA A 35 10.27 -9.05 -32.87
N HIS A 36 10.57 -9.80 -31.82
CA HIS A 36 10.61 -11.26 -31.79
C HIS A 36 9.36 -11.87 -31.14
N GLN A 37 8.32 -11.07 -30.85
CA GLN A 37 7.08 -11.51 -30.20
C GLN A 37 7.28 -12.02 -28.76
N HIS A 38 8.29 -11.50 -28.07
CA HIS A 38 8.55 -11.68 -26.64
C HIS A 38 8.12 -10.44 -25.85
N LEU A 39 7.97 -10.56 -24.54
CA LEU A 39 7.61 -9.42 -23.68
C LEU A 39 8.75 -8.40 -23.65
N GLN A 40 8.45 -7.12 -23.93
CA GLN A 40 9.36 -6.02 -23.61
C GLN A 40 9.39 -5.78 -22.11
N LYS A 41 10.47 -6.20 -21.45
CA LYS A 41 10.64 -6.11 -19.99
C LYS A 41 11.08 -4.71 -19.53
N THR A 42 10.24 -3.70 -19.76
CA THR A 42 10.45 -2.31 -19.32
C THR A 42 9.92 -2.09 -17.89
N SER A 43 10.21 -0.92 -17.30
CA SER A 43 9.60 -0.50 -16.03
C SER A 43 8.07 -0.45 -16.09
N ASP A 44 7.49 -0.16 -17.26
CA ASP A 44 6.03 -0.14 -17.47
C ASP A 44 5.36 -1.48 -17.09
N VAL A 45 6.09 -2.60 -17.19
CA VAL A 45 5.59 -3.92 -16.77
C VAL A 45 5.43 -3.99 -15.25
N ARG A 46 6.36 -3.40 -14.49
CA ARG A 46 6.25 -3.28 -13.02
C ARG A 46 5.04 -2.42 -12.66
N ASP A 47 4.89 -1.27 -13.30
CA ASP A 47 3.77 -0.34 -13.05
C ASP A 47 2.41 -1.01 -13.33
N PHE A 48 2.33 -1.79 -14.42
CA PHE A 48 1.15 -2.58 -14.73
C PHE A 48 0.84 -3.62 -13.65
N PHE A 49 1.84 -4.35 -13.15
CA PHE A 49 1.65 -5.30 -12.06
C PHE A 49 1.25 -4.63 -10.75
N ASP A 50 1.88 -3.51 -10.41
CA ASP A 50 1.53 -2.72 -9.22
C ASP A 50 0.08 -2.21 -9.27
N PHE A 51 -0.41 -1.81 -10.46
CA PHE A 51 -1.81 -1.47 -10.66
C PHE A 51 -2.75 -2.64 -10.35
N LEU A 52 -2.46 -3.85 -10.85
CA LEU A 52 -3.28 -5.03 -10.56
C LEU A 52 -3.31 -5.36 -9.07
N LEU A 53 -2.19 -5.14 -8.38
CA LEU A 53 -2.03 -5.40 -6.95
C LEU A 53 -2.83 -4.45 -6.06
N ILE A 54 -3.37 -3.35 -6.58
CA ILE A 54 -4.32 -2.50 -5.82
C ILE A 54 -5.53 -3.33 -5.34
N ALA A 55 -5.97 -4.32 -6.13
CA ALA A 55 -7.09 -5.19 -5.80
C ALA A 55 -6.73 -6.37 -4.88
N GLN A 56 -5.48 -6.51 -4.44
CA GLN A 56 -5.00 -7.72 -3.75
C GLN A 56 -5.70 -8.02 -2.42
N ASN A 57 -6.21 -6.99 -1.73
CA ASN A 57 -6.88 -7.13 -0.43
C ASN A 57 -8.39 -7.40 -0.59
N GLU A 58 -8.91 -7.23 -1.80
CA GLU A 58 -10.32 -7.45 -2.14
C GLU A 58 -10.52 -8.82 -2.82
N LEU A 59 -9.56 -9.22 -3.67
CA LEU A 59 -9.60 -10.47 -4.41
C LEU A 59 -8.81 -11.58 -3.72
N PRO A 60 -9.40 -12.78 -3.56
CA PRO A 60 -8.64 -13.99 -3.26
C PRO A 60 -7.53 -14.22 -4.31
N ALA A 61 -6.43 -14.85 -3.91
CA ALA A 61 -5.25 -15.04 -4.78
C ALA A 61 -5.59 -15.67 -6.14
N GLU A 62 -6.51 -16.64 -6.17
CA GLU A 62 -6.97 -17.27 -7.42
C GLU A 62 -7.68 -16.27 -8.35
N GLN A 63 -8.56 -15.43 -7.78
CA GLN A 63 -9.30 -14.42 -8.55
C GLN A 63 -8.38 -13.30 -9.03
N LEU A 64 -7.40 -12.90 -8.21
CA LEU A 64 -6.38 -11.92 -8.61
C LEU A 64 -5.55 -12.44 -9.79
N ASN A 65 -5.18 -13.73 -9.77
CA ASN A 65 -4.42 -14.35 -10.87
C ASN A 65 -5.27 -14.51 -12.14
N ALA A 66 -6.55 -14.86 -12.00
CA ALA A 66 -7.48 -14.89 -13.14
C ALA A 66 -7.67 -13.49 -13.75
N PHE A 67 -7.79 -12.46 -12.90
CA PHE A 67 -7.85 -11.07 -13.34
C PHE A 67 -6.57 -10.64 -14.07
N ALA A 68 -5.39 -10.94 -13.52
CA ALA A 68 -4.11 -10.66 -14.15
C ALA A 68 -3.99 -11.34 -15.53
N LEU A 69 -4.37 -12.62 -15.64
CA LEU A 69 -4.40 -13.35 -16.92
C LEU A 69 -5.30 -12.64 -17.95
N GLN A 70 -6.51 -12.23 -17.54
CA GLN A 70 -7.42 -11.50 -18.42
C GLN A 70 -6.82 -10.18 -18.90
N GLN A 71 -6.17 -9.42 -18.02
CA GLN A 71 -5.58 -8.13 -18.41
C GLN A 71 -4.30 -8.28 -19.25
N ILE A 72 -3.50 -9.32 -19.01
CA ILE A 72 -2.32 -9.64 -19.81
C ILE A 72 -2.72 -10.05 -21.24
N THR A 73 -3.70 -10.97 -21.36
CA THR A 73 -4.18 -11.46 -22.66
C THR A 73 -4.99 -10.44 -23.46
N ALA A 74 -5.45 -9.37 -22.81
CA ALA A 74 -6.04 -8.21 -23.48
C ALA A 74 -4.99 -7.31 -24.17
N GLN A 75 -3.71 -7.38 -23.78
CA GLN A 75 -2.64 -6.52 -24.30
C GLN A 75 -1.61 -7.26 -25.15
N LEU A 76 -1.38 -8.54 -24.86
CA LEU A 76 -0.42 -9.39 -25.56
C LEU A 76 -1.15 -10.45 -26.40
N THR A 77 -0.60 -10.72 -27.58
CA THR A 77 -1.17 -11.64 -28.58
C THR A 77 -0.35 -12.90 -28.75
N SER A 78 0.97 -12.81 -28.61
CA SER A 78 1.88 -13.94 -28.68
C SER A 78 1.80 -14.82 -27.45
N ALA A 79 1.67 -16.13 -27.66
CA ALA A 79 1.70 -17.11 -26.57
C ALA A 79 3.02 -17.04 -25.76
N ALA A 80 4.14 -16.72 -26.40
CA ALA A 80 5.43 -16.58 -25.73
C ALA A 80 5.43 -15.38 -24.78
N ALA A 81 5.02 -14.20 -25.27
CA ALA A 81 4.95 -12.98 -24.46
C ALA A 81 3.96 -13.12 -23.29
N ILE A 82 2.79 -13.76 -23.52
CA ILE A 82 1.81 -14.04 -22.45
C ILE A 82 2.43 -14.93 -21.36
N GLN A 83 3.12 -16.00 -21.74
CA GLN A 83 3.77 -16.90 -20.77
C GLN A 83 4.87 -16.19 -19.96
N GLU A 84 5.68 -15.36 -20.62
CA GLU A 84 6.71 -14.57 -19.95
C GLU A 84 6.12 -13.57 -18.95
N ALA A 85 5.04 -12.88 -19.32
CA ALA A 85 4.35 -11.96 -18.42
C ALA A 85 3.75 -12.67 -17.20
N LEU A 86 3.14 -13.84 -17.40
CA LEU A 86 2.57 -14.64 -16.31
C LEU A 86 3.63 -15.22 -15.37
N ASP A 87 4.76 -15.68 -15.92
CA ASP A 87 5.90 -16.12 -15.11
C ASP A 87 6.46 -14.98 -14.27
N LEU A 88 6.67 -13.81 -14.90
CA LEU A 88 7.19 -12.63 -14.21
C LEU A 88 6.21 -12.11 -13.16
N TRP A 89 4.90 -12.13 -13.42
CA TRP A 89 3.86 -11.81 -12.45
C TRP A 89 3.96 -12.70 -11.19
N ARG A 90 4.08 -14.01 -11.36
CA ARG A 90 4.23 -14.97 -10.25
C ARG A 90 5.51 -14.71 -9.45
N ARG A 91 6.63 -14.46 -10.13
CA ARG A 91 7.90 -14.10 -9.48
C ARG A 91 7.78 -12.79 -8.72
N TYR A 92 7.08 -11.81 -9.28
CA TYR A 92 6.83 -10.52 -8.64
C TYR A 92 5.98 -10.64 -7.38
N GLN A 93 4.90 -11.44 -7.41
CA GLN A 93 4.11 -11.75 -6.22
C GLN A 93 4.96 -12.43 -5.13
N THR A 94 5.84 -13.36 -5.53
CA THR A 94 6.75 -14.07 -4.61
C THR A 94 7.74 -13.10 -3.96
N TYR A 95 8.32 -12.20 -4.75
CA TYR A 95 9.19 -11.12 -4.28
C TYR A 95 8.47 -10.23 -3.24
N ARG A 96 7.26 -9.75 -3.54
CA ARG A 96 6.49 -8.90 -2.62
C ARG A 96 6.08 -9.62 -1.34
N ALA A 97 5.73 -10.90 -1.43
CA ALA A 97 5.44 -11.70 -0.25
C ALA A 97 6.69 -11.85 0.64
N ALA A 98 7.86 -12.09 0.04
CA ALA A 98 9.13 -12.18 0.78
C ALA A 98 9.49 -10.85 1.47
N LEU A 99 9.28 -9.71 0.80
CA LEU A 99 9.43 -8.39 1.42
C LEU A 99 8.50 -8.20 2.62
N GLY A 100 7.23 -8.61 2.52
CA GLY A 100 6.28 -8.49 3.63
C GLY A 100 6.69 -9.27 4.88
N GLN A 101 7.40 -10.39 4.73
CA GLN A 101 7.90 -11.16 5.88
C GLN A 101 9.11 -10.50 6.55
N GLN A 102 9.93 -9.78 5.80
CA GLN A 102 11.09 -9.06 6.33
C GLN A 102 10.67 -7.95 7.30
N SER A 103 9.62 -7.20 6.96
CA SER A 103 9.07 -6.11 7.80
C SER A 103 8.58 -6.59 9.17
N ASN A 104 8.24 -7.87 9.31
CA ASN A 104 7.74 -8.46 10.57
C ASN A 104 8.86 -8.91 11.52
N HIS A 105 10.12 -8.94 11.08
CA HIS A 105 11.27 -9.46 11.85
C HIS A 105 12.22 -8.36 12.36
N SER A 106 11.91 -7.08 12.15
CA SER A 106 12.64 -5.94 12.69
C SER A 106 12.45 -5.82 14.21
N SER A 107 13.37 -6.42 14.98
CA SER A 107 13.46 -6.26 16.42
C SER A 107 14.84 -5.73 16.81
N ALA A 108 14.88 -4.44 17.11
CA ALA A 108 15.88 -3.70 17.87
C ALA A 108 17.38 -3.89 17.53
N SER A 109 17.94 -2.93 16.77
CA SER A 109 19.30 -2.38 16.97
C SER A 109 19.60 -1.29 15.92
N GLY A 110 20.07 -0.11 16.36
CA GLY A 110 20.71 0.93 15.54
C GLY A 110 20.03 1.27 14.20
N ALA A 111 19.23 2.35 14.16
CA ALA A 111 18.40 2.74 13.00
C ALA A 111 19.12 2.73 11.63
N VAL A 112 20.43 2.98 11.58
CA VAL A 112 21.23 2.98 10.33
C VAL A 112 21.62 1.60 9.87
N ASP A 113 22.08 0.75 10.78
CA ASP A 113 22.53 -0.60 10.46
C ASP A 113 21.34 -1.48 10.10
N GLU A 114 20.19 -1.24 10.75
CA GLU A 114 18.91 -1.85 10.39
C GLU A 114 18.43 -1.40 8.99
N MET A 115 18.53 -0.10 8.68
CA MET A 115 18.18 0.42 7.35
C MET A 115 19.11 -0.13 6.26
N LEU A 116 20.42 -0.21 6.52
CA LEU A 116 21.38 -0.83 5.60
C LEU A 116 21.08 -2.31 5.37
N THR A 117 20.77 -3.04 6.44
CA THR A 117 20.42 -4.47 6.36
C THR A 117 19.15 -4.66 5.54
N THR A 118 18.13 -3.83 5.78
CA THR A 118 16.86 -3.84 5.06
C THR A 118 17.06 -3.64 3.56
N LEU A 119 17.84 -2.62 3.16
CA LEU A 119 18.13 -2.31 1.76
C LEU A 119 18.94 -3.42 1.08
N ASN A 120 19.96 -3.97 1.76
CA ASN A 120 20.75 -5.06 1.20
C ASN A 120 19.90 -6.33 1.00
N GLN A 121 19.00 -6.61 1.93
CA GLN A 121 18.13 -7.77 1.84
C GLN A 121 17.07 -7.60 0.76
N GLU A 122 16.49 -6.40 0.62
CA GLU A 122 15.61 -6.06 -0.49
C GLU A 122 16.32 -6.27 -1.85
N GLN A 123 17.54 -5.74 -2.00
CA GLN A 123 18.34 -5.95 -3.22
C GLN A 123 18.64 -7.43 -3.48
N ALA A 124 18.92 -8.21 -2.43
CA ALA A 124 19.12 -9.64 -2.57
C ALA A 124 17.84 -10.35 -3.07
N LEU A 125 16.67 -9.96 -2.57
CA LEU A 125 15.38 -10.49 -3.02
C LEU A 125 15.08 -10.09 -4.48
N GLN A 126 15.38 -8.85 -4.86
CA GLN A 126 15.27 -8.39 -6.25
C GLN A 126 16.13 -9.28 -7.18
N GLN A 127 17.38 -9.54 -6.81
CA GLN A 127 18.27 -10.42 -7.59
C GLN A 127 17.82 -11.88 -7.58
N GLN A 128 17.28 -12.37 -6.45
CA GLN A 128 16.84 -13.76 -6.33
C GLN A 128 15.62 -14.07 -7.20
N TYR A 129 14.63 -13.18 -7.24
CA TYR A 129 13.35 -13.45 -7.89
C TYR A 129 13.19 -12.75 -9.25
N LEU A 130 13.92 -11.65 -9.48
CA LEU A 130 13.69 -10.74 -10.60
C LEU A 130 14.99 -10.43 -11.36
N SER A 131 15.99 -11.33 -11.33
CA SER A 131 17.34 -11.09 -11.91
C SER A 131 17.34 -10.59 -13.35
N ASP A 132 16.37 -11.01 -14.16
CA ASP A 132 16.24 -10.64 -15.58
C ASP A 132 15.67 -9.24 -15.80
N VAL A 133 15.05 -8.63 -14.79
CA VAL A 133 14.45 -7.28 -14.86
C VAL A 133 14.98 -6.33 -13.80
N ALA A 134 15.79 -6.82 -12.85
CA ALA A 134 16.17 -6.08 -11.66
C ALA A 134 16.90 -4.77 -11.98
N GLU A 135 17.79 -4.80 -12.97
CA GLU A 135 18.50 -3.60 -13.43
C GLU A 135 17.54 -2.56 -13.99
N VAL A 136 16.60 -2.97 -14.85
CA VAL A 136 15.65 -2.05 -15.50
C VAL A 136 14.63 -1.50 -14.51
N TRP A 137 14.22 -2.29 -13.51
CA TRP A 137 13.15 -1.93 -12.59
C TRP A 137 13.62 -1.18 -11.35
N PHE A 138 14.83 -1.47 -10.86
CA PHE A 138 15.26 -1.01 -9.53
C PHE A 138 16.60 -0.26 -9.53
N ALA A 139 17.39 -0.22 -10.62
CA ALA A 139 18.72 0.40 -10.56
C ALA A 139 18.69 1.86 -10.09
N GLN A 140 17.71 2.63 -10.54
CA GLN A 140 17.56 4.03 -10.13
C GLN A 140 17.16 4.13 -8.65
N GLU A 141 16.12 3.40 -8.22
CA GLU A 141 15.65 3.36 -6.84
C GLU A 141 16.76 2.90 -5.87
N ASN A 142 17.49 1.85 -6.25
CA ASN A 142 18.62 1.30 -5.49
C ASN A 142 19.75 2.32 -5.33
N LYS A 143 20.10 3.03 -6.40
CA LYS A 143 21.13 4.06 -6.37
C LYS A 143 20.72 5.24 -5.48
N GLU A 144 19.45 5.65 -5.55
CA GLU A 144 18.90 6.71 -4.71
C GLU A 144 18.92 6.33 -3.23
N ASN A 145 18.45 5.12 -2.90
CA ASN A 145 18.46 4.60 -1.54
C ASN A 145 19.88 4.49 -0.96
N GLN A 146 20.84 3.99 -1.75
CA GLN A 146 22.25 3.93 -1.35
C GLN A 146 22.83 5.32 -1.10
N THR A 147 22.58 6.28 -2.00
CA THR A 147 23.05 7.66 -1.86
C THR A 147 22.45 8.33 -0.62
N ALA A 148 21.16 8.12 -0.35
CA ALA A 148 20.50 8.66 0.85
C ALA A 148 21.12 8.11 2.14
N LEU A 149 21.41 6.80 2.16
CA LEU A 149 22.06 6.16 3.30
C LEU A 149 23.49 6.68 3.51
N GLU A 150 24.26 6.90 2.44
CA GLU A 150 25.61 7.47 2.53
C GLU A 150 25.59 8.89 3.11
N ARG A 151 24.63 9.72 2.68
CA ARG A 151 24.44 11.06 3.26
C ARG A 151 24.11 10.99 4.75
N PHE A 152 23.23 10.06 5.15
CA PHE A 152 22.91 9.86 6.55
C PHE A 152 24.15 9.46 7.36
N LYS A 153 24.93 8.48 6.87
CA LYS A 153 26.17 8.02 7.51
C LYS A 153 27.17 9.15 7.70
N ILE A 154 27.39 9.99 6.67
CA ILE A 154 28.28 11.16 6.77
C ILE A 154 27.80 12.15 7.83
N GLY A 155 26.48 12.39 7.91
CA GLY A 155 25.91 13.28 8.92
C GLY A 155 26.11 12.76 10.35
N ALA A 156 25.86 11.46 10.56
CA ALA A 156 25.93 10.79 11.85
C ALA A 156 27.37 10.50 12.33
N ASP A 157 28.36 10.49 11.42
CA ASP A 157 29.75 10.20 11.76
C ASP A 157 30.36 11.32 12.63
N THR A 158 30.66 10.99 13.89
CA THR A 158 31.24 11.92 14.87
C THR A 158 32.76 12.05 14.73
N THR A 159 33.40 11.21 13.90
CA THR A 159 34.84 11.25 13.65
C THR A 159 35.23 12.27 12.59
N LEU A 160 34.25 12.77 11.83
CA LEU A 160 34.45 13.76 10.77
C LEU A 160 34.28 15.18 11.28
N SER A 161 35.20 16.06 10.90
CA SER A 161 35.02 17.50 11.02
C SER A 161 33.91 18.01 10.09
N GLU A 162 33.32 19.15 10.41
CA GLU A 162 32.31 19.81 9.57
C GLU A 162 32.80 20.08 8.13
N THR A 163 34.10 20.34 7.97
CA THR A 163 34.71 20.57 6.66
C THR A 163 34.79 19.27 5.86
N GLU A 164 35.17 18.16 6.48
CA GLU A 164 35.20 16.83 5.85
C GLU A 164 33.79 16.35 5.51
N LYS A 165 32.81 16.55 6.39
CA LYS A 165 31.39 16.25 6.11
C LYS A 165 30.91 17.00 4.88
N LYS A 166 31.16 18.32 4.81
CA LYS A 166 30.78 19.15 3.66
C LYS A 166 31.44 18.66 2.37
N GLN A 167 32.73 18.33 2.40
CA GLN A 167 33.45 17.82 1.23
C GLN A 167 32.88 16.47 0.73
N ARG A 168 32.61 15.54 1.65
CA ARG A 168 32.03 14.23 1.29
C ARG A 168 30.61 14.37 0.77
N LEU A 169 29.77 15.21 1.37
CA LEU A 169 28.41 15.47 0.89
C LEU A 169 28.39 16.13 -0.50
N LEU A 170 29.38 16.98 -0.81
CA LEU A 170 29.54 17.58 -2.14
C LEU A 170 29.92 16.53 -3.20
N ALA A 171 30.75 15.55 -2.84
CA ALA A 171 31.14 14.46 -3.74
C ALA A 171 29.96 13.56 -4.15
N LEU A 172 28.94 13.45 -3.29
CA LEU A 172 27.69 12.74 -3.59
C LEU A 172 26.73 13.54 -4.50
N GLY A 173 27.12 14.75 -4.93
CA GLY A 173 26.27 15.68 -5.67
C GLY A 173 25.24 16.40 -4.79
N PRO A 174 24.34 17.20 -5.36
CA PRO A 174 23.18 17.69 -4.61
C PRO A 174 22.28 16.50 -4.23
N PRO A 175 21.57 16.55 -3.09
CA PRO A 175 20.50 15.59 -2.84
C PRO A 175 19.56 15.65 -4.04
N GLN A 176 19.30 14.51 -4.67
CA GLN A 176 18.19 14.39 -5.59
C GLN A 176 16.99 14.90 -4.80
N LYS A 177 16.30 15.94 -5.29
CA LYS A 177 14.97 16.19 -4.76
C LYS A 177 14.28 14.86 -4.94
N SER A 178 13.83 14.22 -3.86
CA SER A 178 12.73 13.28 -4.00
C SER A 178 11.79 14.00 -4.94
N GLN A 179 11.51 13.44 -6.11
CA GLN A 179 10.38 13.95 -6.87
C GLN A 179 9.31 14.03 -5.78
N PRO A 180 8.72 15.22 -5.53
CA PRO A 180 7.42 15.19 -4.90
C PRO A 180 6.74 14.08 -5.69
N VAL A 181 6.19 13.05 -5.03
CA VAL A 181 5.10 12.32 -5.68
C VAL A 181 4.31 13.45 -6.29
N GLU A 182 4.29 13.56 -7.62
CA GLU A 182 3.45 14.55 -8.28
C GLU A 182 2.09 13.97 -7.98
N LEU A 183 1.64 14.25 -6.76
CA LEU A 183 0.31 14.03 -6.27
C LEU A 183 -0.45 14.80 -7.32
N SER A 184 -1.15 14.06 -8.17
CA SER A 184 -2.10 14.68 -9.07
C SER A 184 -2.90 15.70 -8.24
N PRO A 185 -3.34 16.81 -8.82
CA PRO A 185 -4.16 17.78 -8.09
C PRO A 185 -5.28 17.09 -7.28
N GLU A 186 -5.84 16.01 -7.84
CA GLU A 186 -6.77 15.09 -7.19
C GLU A 186 -6.21 14.37 -5.95
N ALA A 187 -5.00 13.81 -5.98
CA ALA A 187 -4.38 13.17 -4.82
C ALA A 187 -4.07 14.18 -3.69
N THR A 188 -3.68 15.41 -4.05
CA THR A 188 -3.46 16.49 -3.08
C THR A 188 -4.78 16.92 -2.42
N GLU A 189 -5.84 17.07 -3.22
CA GLU A 189 -7.19 17.38 -2.73
C GLU A 189 -7.71 16.27 -1.81
N ARG A 190 -7.52 14.99 -2.16
CA ARG A 190 -7.92 13.86 -1.32
C ARG A 190 -7.19 13.83 0.03
N ILE A 191 -5.89 14.13 0.06
CA ILE A 191 -5.12 14.22 1.31
C ILE A 191 -5.60 15.39 2.16
N GLN A 192 -5.91 16.53 1.55
CA GLN A 192 -6.43 17.68 2.26
C GLN A 192 -7.82 17.43 2.84
N GLN A 193 -8.71 16.80 2.06
CA GLN A 193 -10.04 16.38 2.52
C GLN A 193 -9.94 15.34 3.65
N ALA A 194 -9.05 14.36 3.55
CA ALA A 194 -8.81 13.38 4.61
C ALA A 194 -8.32 14.04 5.90
N ARG A 195 -7.43 15.04 5.82
CA ARG A 195 -6.97 15.81 6.98
C ARG A 195 -8.11 16.60 7.62
N GLN A 196 -8.90 17.31 6.82
CA GLN A 196 -10.04 18.08 7.32
C GLN A 196 -11.11 17.18 7.96
N ALA A 197 -11.38 16.01 7.37
CA ALA A 197 -12.30 15.02 7.92
C ALA A 197 -11.78 14.47 9.26
N GLU A 198 -10.48 14.21 9.37
CA GLU A 198 -9.85 13.74 10.61
C GLU A 198 -9.89 14.80 11.71
N GLU A 199 -9.56 16.06 11.40
CA GLU A 199 -9.62 17.18 12.35
C GLU A 199 -11.05 17.42 12.83
N ALA A 200 -12.03 17.41 11.93
CA ALA A 200 -13.45 17.55 12.27
C ALA A 200 -13.91 16.40 13.16
N TRP A 201 -13.53 15.16 12.83
CA TRP A 201 -13.86 13.98 13.64
C TRP A 201 -13.23 14.04 15.04
N GLN A 202 -11.98 14.50 15.16
CA GLN A 202 -11.30 14.67 16.45
C GLN A 202 -11.96 15.74 17.32
N ALA A 203 -12.37 16.87 16.73
CA ALA A 203 -13.10 17.91 17.45
C ALA A 203 -14.45 17.37 17.98
N GLN A 204 -15.19 16.67 17.13
CA GLN A 204 -16.46 16.04 17.49
C GLN A 204 -16.30 14.96 18.57
N TYR A 205 -15.21 14.19 18.53
CA TYR A 205 -14.87 13.22 19.58
C TYR A 205 -14.48 13.89 20.90
N ALA A 206 -13.76 15.03 20.87
CA ALA A 206 -13.41 15.78 22.07
C ALA A 206 -14.66 16.32 22.79
N ASP A 207 -15.62 16.87 22.03
CA ASP A 207 -16.91 17.33 22.55
C ASP A 207 -17.71 16.18 23.16
N TYR A 208 -17.79 15.05 22.45
CA TYR A 208 -18.40 13.81 22.94
C TYR A 208 -17.75 13.35 24.25
N ALA A 209 -16.42 13.32 24.32
CA ALA A 209 -15.67 12.87 25.48
C ALA A 209 -15.90 13.79 26.71
N GLY A 210 -16.02 15.10 26.49
CA GLY A 210 -16.40 16.06 27.53
C GLY A 210 -17.78 15.76 28.13
N GLN A 211 -18.79 15.57 27.27
CA GLN A 211 -20.16 15.23 27.72
C GLN A 211 -20.24 13.83 28.36
N ARG A 212 -19.49 12.86 27.82
CA ARG A 212 -19.36 11.52 28.41
C ARG A 212 -18.83 11.60 29.83
N THR A 213 -17.78 12.39 30.06
CA THR A 213 -17.17 12.57 31.39
C THR A 213 -18.17 13.18 32.39
N GLN A 214 -19.04 14.09 31.94
CA GLN A 214 -20.10 14.66 32.77
C GLN A 214 -21.12 13.60 33.21
N ILE A 215 -21.54 12.70 32.30
CA ILE A 215 -22.43 11.58 32.63
C ILE A 215 -21.75 10.62 33.61
N GLU A 216 -20.47 10.31 33.38
CA GLU A 216 -19.68 9.43 34.24
C GLU A 216 -19.52 9.98 35.67
N THR A 217 -19.38 11.31 35.81
CA THR A 217 -19.20 12.00 37.10
C THR A 217 -20.50 12.44 37.77
N THR A 218 -21.65 12.27 37.10
CA THR A 218 -22.97 12.59 37.69
C THR A 218 -23.25 11.68 38.88
N ALA A 219 -23.51 12.29 40.04
CA ALA A 219 -23.89 11.59 41.27
C ALA A 219 -25.36 11.13 41.21
N GLY A 220 -25.65 9.96 41.78
CA GLY A 220 -27.01 9.42 41.87
C GLY A 220 -27.49 8.55 40.71
N LEU A 221 -26.70 8.42 39.63
CA LEU A 221 -26.96 7.45 38.55
C LEU A 221 -26.21 6.13 38.81
N SER A 222 -26.87 5.00 38.61
CA SER A 222 -26.23 3.68 38.57
C SER A 222 -25.31 3.53 37.36
N ASN A 223 -24.42 2.54 37.41
CA ASN A 223 -23.49 2.28 36.30
C ASN A 223 -24.21 1.88 35.01
N ASP A 224 -25.33 1.15 35.11
CA ASP A 224 -26.12 0.72 33.96
C ASP A 224 -26.85 1.91 33.31
N GLU A 225 -27.38 2.83 34.12
CA GLU A 225 -28.00 4.06 33.62
C GLU A 225 -26.98 4.96 32.93
N LYS A 226 -25.77 5.09 33.50
CA LYS A 226 -24.66 5.82 32.85
C LYS A 226 -24.28 5.18 31.52
N ALA A 227 -24.16 3.86 31.46
CA ALA A 227 -23.82 3.15 30.23
C ALA A 227 -24.86 3.37 29.13
N LEU A 228 -26.15 3.31 29.47
CA LEU A 228 -27.25 3.55 28.53
C LEU A 228 -27.25 5.00 28.01
N GLN A 229 -27.03 5.99 28.90
CA GLN A 229 -26.95 7.39 28.49
C GLN A 229 -25.72 7.67 27.61
N ILE A 230 -24.57 7.06 27.90
CA ILE A 230 -23.36 7.19 27.07
C ILE A 230 -23.56 6.57 25.69
N GLN A 231 -24.28 5.44 25.60
CA GLN A 231 -24.63 4.82 24.33
C GLN A 231 -25.54 5.73 23.49
N GLN A 232 -26.57 6.34 24.10
CA GLN A 232 -27.45 7.30 23.44
C GLN A 232 -26.69 8.55 23.00
N LEU A 233 -25.84 9.08 23.87
CA LEU A 233 -24.97 10.21 23.57
C LEU A 233 -24.08 9.91 22.35
N ARG A 234 -23.46 8.73 22.31
CA ARG A 234 -22.61 8.32 21.18
C ARG A 234 -23.39 8.27 19.86
N ARG A 235 -24.61 7.72 19.86
CA ARG A 235 -25.49 7.69 18.67
C ARG A 235 -25.95 9.07 18.23
N ARG A 236 -26.04 10.03 19.15
CA ARG A 236 -26.37 11.42 18.83
C ARG A 236 -25.19 12.15 18.19
N PHE A 237 -23.98 11.90 18.69
CA PHE A 237 -22.76 12.50 18.15
C PHE A 237 -22.38 11.87 16.81
N PHE A 238 -22.43 10.56 16.69
CA PHE A 238 -21.99 9.82 15.51
C PHE A 238 -23.19 9.16 14.84
N SER A 239 -23.62 9.71 13.70
CA SER A 239 -24.83 9.30 12.99
C SER A 239 -24.64 7.99 12.22
N SER A 240 -23.41 7.66 11.83
CA SER A 240 -23.08 6.37 11.23
C SER A 240 -22.62 5.34 12.26
N GLU A 241 -22.94 4.07 12.01
CA GLU A 241 -22.53 2.96 12.86
C GLU A 241 -20.99 2.80 12.89
N ALA A 242 -20.33 3.09 11.76
CA ALA A 242 -18.87 3.06 11.66
C ALA A 242 -18.19 4.10 12.55
N GLU A 243 -18.69 5.35 12.55
CA GLU A 243 -18.14 6.41 13.42
C GLU A 243 -18.44 6.14 14.91
N ALA A 244 -19.62 5.60 15.22
CA ALA A 244 -19.96 5.20 16.58
C ALA A 244 -19.07 4.03 17.07
N ALA A 245 -18.75 3.07 16.22
CA ALA A 245 -17.80 2.00 16.53
C ALA A 245 -16.37 2.54 16.72
N ARG A 246 -15.95 3.50 15.88
CA ARG A 246 -14.65 4.18 16.01
C ARG A 246 -14.54 4.92 17.34
N ALA A 247 -15.55 5.71 17.73
CA ALA A 247 -15.57 6.39 19.02
C ALA A 247 -15.52 5.40 20.21
N LEU A 248 -16.26 4.29 20.14
CA LEU A 248 -16.19 3.22 21.15
C LEU A 248 -14.79 2.60 21.28
N ALA A 249 -14.07 2.43 20.17
CA ALA A 249 -12.69 1.95 20.20
C ALA A 249 -11.75 2.96 20.90
N PHE A 250 -11.90 4.25 20.59
CA PHE A 250 -11.14 5.32 21.26
C PHE A 250 -11.45 5.39 22.76
N ASP A 251 -12.71 5.21 23.19
CA ASP A 251 -13.08 5.17 24.61
C ASP A 251 -12.28 4.11 25.38
N ARG A 252 -12.09 2.92 24.79
CA ARG A 252 -11.35 1.81 25.42
C ARG A 252 -9.85 2.09 25.52
N ILE A 253 -9.28 2.70 24.48
CA ILE A 253 -7.84 3.02 24.43
C ILE A 253 -7.49 4.09 25.48
N TYR A 254 -8.32 5.13 25.61
CA TYR A 254 -8.05 6.24 26.52
C TYR A 254 -8.52 6.00 27.97
N LYS A 255 -9.44 5.06 28.23
CA LYS A 255 -9.74 4.60 29.60
C LYS A 255 -8.65 3.73 30.22
N ASN A 256 -7.88 2.99 29.42
CA ASN A 256 -6.81 2.11 29.91
C ASN A 256 -5.48 2.83 30.19
N ARG A 257 -5.45 4.16 30.10
CA ARG A 257 -4.23 4.98 30.21
C ARG A 257 -4.16 5.82 31.50
N ASN A 258 -5.08 5.60 32.44
CA ASN A 258 -5.09 6.17 33.80
C ASN A 258 -5.10 5.05 34.84
#